data_AF-A0A961BIY6-F1
#
_entry.id   AF-A0A961BIY6-F1
#
_cell.length_a   1.000
_cell.length_b   1.000
_cell.length_c   1.000
_cell.angle_alpha   90.00
_cell.angle_beta   90.00
_cell.angle_gamma   90.00
#
_symmetry.space_group_name_H-M   'P 1'
#
loop_
_entity.id
_entity.type
_entity.pdbx_description
1 polymer ?
#
loop_
_entity_poly.entity_id
_entity_poly.type
_entity_poly.pdbx_seq_one_letter_code
_entity_poly.pdbx_strand_id
1 'polypeptide(L)'
;MNALERTLIEKAGNALGWENPPEHVAMYLARHAISYIMDTFPIVKRKDEAQHGHYRTKATILQIFDGLAEAMQTGQPYHTLLSPPPADPWYCRQTRN
;
A
#
# COMPACT_ATOMS: atom_id res chain seq x y z
N MET A 1 -37.22 1.80 -10.53
CA MET A 1 -36.51 1.17 -9.40
C MET A 1 -37.49 0.96 -8.26
N ASN A 2 -38.04 -0.25 -8.18
CA ASN A 2 -39.17 -0.60 -7.30
C ASN A 2 -38.68 -0.99 -5.88
N ALA A 3 -39.59 -1.05 -4.91
CA ALA A 3 -39.27 -1.40 -3.51
C ALA A 3 -38.69 -2.82 -3.36
N LEU A 4 -39.02 -3.73 -4.29
CA LEU A 4 -38.52 -5.09 -4.31
C LEU A 4 -37.07 -5.16 -4.83
N GLU A 5 -36.70 -4.33 -5.80
CA GLU A 5 -35.34 -4.21 -6.32
C GLU A 5 -34.39 -3.64 -5.26
N ARG A 6 -34.83 -2.64 -4.48
CA ARG A 6 -34.01 -2.08 -3.40
C ARG A 6 -33.73 -3.09 -2.28
N THR A 7 -34.73 -3.86 -1.88
CA THR A 7 -34.57 -4.90 -0.86
C THR A 7 -33.74 -6.09 -1.33
N LEU A 8 -33.79 -6.43 -2.63
CA LEU A 8 -32.92 -7.44 -3.23
C LEU A 8 -31.46 -6.99 -3.29
N ILE A 9 -31.19 -5.72 -3.61
CA ILE A 9 -29.83 -5.16 -3.62
C ILE A 9 -29.26 -5.13 -2.18
N GLU A 10 -30.07 -4.72 -1.20
CA GLU A 10 -29.67 -4.70 0.21
C GLU A 10 -29.41 -6.12 0.77
N LYS A 11 -30.29 -7.09 0.46
CA LYS A 11 -30.06 -8.50 0.80
C LYS A 11 -28.86 -9.11 0.09
N ALA A 12 -28.60 -8.77 -1.18
CA ALA A 12 -27.44 -9.25 -1.90
C ALA A 12 -26.13 -8.66 -1.34
N GLY A 13 -26.15 -7.38 -0.94
CA GLY A 13 -25.03 -6.73 -0.26
C GLY A 13 -24.67 -7.41 1.05
N ASN A 14 -25.67 -7.71 1.89
CA ASN A 14 -25.46 -8.40 3.17
C ASN A 14 -25.14 -9.91 3.02
N ALA A 15 -25.78 -10.60 2.07
CA ALA A 15 -25.55 -12.04 1.86
C ALA A 15 -24.15 -12.36 1.31
N LEU A 16 -23.49 -11.38 0.69
CA LEU A 16 -22.12 -11.52 0.21
C LEU A 16 -21.06 -11.17 1.28
N GLY A 17 -21.44 -10.81 2.51
CA GLY A 17 -20.50 -10.69 3.63
C GLY A 17 -19.40 -9.63 3.46
N TRP A 18 -19.63 -8.61 2.63
CA TRP A 18 -18.64 -7.53 2.37
C TRP A 18 -18.53 -6.49 3.49
N GLU A 19 -19.26 -6.65 4.58
CA GLU A 19 -19.24 -5.73 5.71
C GLU A 19 -17.92 -5.80 6.49
N ASN A 20 -17.20 -6.91 6.39
CA ASN A 20 -15.80 -7.07 6.82
C ASN A 20 -15.09 -8.01 5.85
N PRO A 21 -14.42 -7.50 4.79
CA PRO A 21 -13.71 -8.36 3.86
C PRO A 21 -12.64 -9.15 4.62
N PRO A 22 -12.41 -10.43 4.27
CA PRO A 22 -11.33 -11.21 4.85
C PRO A 22 -10.01 -10.44 4.73
N GLU A 23 -9.16 -10.51 5.75
CA GLU A 23 -7.93 -9.71 5.82
C GLU A 23 -7.04 -9.88 4.57
N HIS A 24 -7.00 -11.08 3.99
CA HIS A 24 -6.25 -11.35 2.76
C HIS A 24 -6.82 -10.62 1.53
N VAL A 25 -8.14 -10.46 1.43
CA VAL A 25 -8.80 -9.70 0.36
C VAL A 25 -8.52 -8.21 0.54
N ALA A 26 -8.62 -7.71 1.78
CA ALA A 26 -8.30 -6.33 2.09
C ALA A 26 -6.82 -6.00 1.80
N MET A 27 -5.90 -6.89 2.18
CA MET A 27 -4.46 -6.74 1.89
C MET A 27 -4.15 -6.81 0.41
N TYR A 28 -4.76 -7.75 -0.32
CA TYR A 28 -4.62 -7.85 -1.77
C TYR A 28 -5.09 -6.57 -2.46
N LEU A 29 -6.27 -6.06 -2.09
CA LEU A 29 -6.81 -4.81 -2.65
C LEU A 29 -5.91 -3.62 -2.33
N ALA A 30 -5.40 -3.52 -1.10
CA ALA A 30 -4.49 -2.44 -0.70
C ALA A 30 -3.19 -2.45 -1.52
N ARG A 31 -2.59 -3.62 -1.75
CA ARG A 31 -1.40 -3.77 -2.59
C ARG A 31 -1.65 -3.29 -4.02
N HIS A 32 -2.79 -3.66 -4.61
CA HIS A 32 -3.16 -3.22 -5.95
C HIS A 32 -3.44 -1.71 -6.04
N ALA A 33 -4.11 -1.15 -5.02
CA ALA A 33 -4.35 0.28 -4.94
C ALA A 33 -3.03 1.07 -4.88
N ILE A 34 -2.06 0.62 -4.07
CA ILE A 34 -0.74 1.24 -4.00
C ILE A 34 -0.01 1.13 -5.34
N SER A 35 -0.03 -0.03 -5.99
CA SER A 35 0.55 -0.21 -7.32
C SER A 35 -0.03 0.78 -8.33
N TYR A 36 -1.35 1.00 -8.31
CA TYR A 36 -2.02 1.97 -9.17
C TYR A 36 -1.58 3.41 -8.85
N ILE A 37 -1.54 3.79 -7.57
CA ILE A 37 -1.07 5.11 -7.14
C ILE A 37 0.37 5.36 -7.63
N MET A 38 1.24 4.36 -7.53
CA MET A 38 2.61 4.48 -8.03
C MET A 38 2.68 4.73 -9.54
N ASP A 39 1.77 4.13 -10.32
CA ASP A 39 1.71 4.35 -11.76
C ASP A 39 1.26 5.78 -12.13
N THR A 40 0.70 6.56 -11.19
CA THR A 40 0.33 7.97 -11.40
C THR A 40 1.53 8.95 -11.37
N PHE A 41 2.75 8.47 -11.06
CA PHE A 41 3.96 9.29 -11.03
C PHE A 41 4.87 9.07 -12.26
N PRO A 42 4.49 9.56 -13.46
CA PRO A 42 5.19 9.25 -14.71
C PRO A 42 6.62 9.77 -14.77
N ILE A 43 6.92 10.88 -14.07
CA ILE A 43 8.27 11.46 -14.05
C ILE A 43 9.24 10.54 -13.30
N VAL A 44 8.83 10.02 -12.15
CA VAL A 44 9.66 9.11 -11.35
C VAL A 44 9.85 7.80 -12.10
N LYS A 45 8.78 7.24 -12.67
CA LYS A 45 8.84 6.04 -13.49
C LYS A 45 9.87 6.15 -14.62
N ARG A 46 9.81 7.21 -15.43
CA ARG A 46 10.76 7.43 -16.54
C ARG A 46 12.21 7.58 -16.06
N LYS A 47 12.44 8.29 -14.95
CA LYS A 47 13.79 8.48 -14.39
C LYS A 47 14.36 7.15 -13.89
N ASP A 48 13.57 6.38 -13.16
CA ASP A 48 13.97 5.07 -12.66
C ASP A 48 14.22 4.09 -13.81
N GLU A 49 13.35 4.03 -14.81
CA GLU A 49 13.52 3.17 -15.98
C GLU A 49 14.79 3.55 -16.77
N ALA A 50 15.10 4.84 -16.91
CA ALA A 50 16.32 5.28 -17.58
C ALA A 50 17.60 4.92 -16.80
N GLN A 51 17.57 4.92 -15.46
CA GLN A 51 18.73 4.66 -14.62
C GLN A 51 18.91 3.18 -14.24
N HIS A 52 17.82 2.44 -14.11
CA HIS A 52 17.78 1.10 -13.55
C HIS A 52 17.10 0.07 -14.47
N GLY A 53 16.53 0.49 -15.60
CA GLY A 53 15.84 -0.38 -16.55
C GLY A 53 14.44 -0.84 -16.09
N HIS A 54 14.01 -0.45 -14.89
CA HIS A 54 12.73 -0.80 -14.31
C HIS A 54 12.29 0.25 -13.29
N TYR A 55 11.00 0.25 -12.93
CA TYR A 55 10.46 1.16 -11.93
C TYR A 55 10.85 0.73 -10.49
N ARG A 56 12.11 0.91 -10.13
CA ARG A 56 12.71 0.49 -8.86
C ARG A 56 11.94 1.02 -7.65
N THR A 57 11.56 2.29 -7.65
CA THR A 57 10.84 2.92 -6.53
C THR A 57 9.52 2.21 -6.24
N LYS A 58 8.77 1.81 -7.28
CA LYS A 58 7.53 1.04 -7.12
C LYS A 58 7.79 -0.32 -6.48
N ALA A 59 8.82 -1.03 -6.94
CA ALA A 59 9.19 -2.33 -6.37
C ALA A 59 9.58 -2.21 -4.87
N THR A 60 10.40 -1.22 -4.52
CA THR A 60 10.81 -0.96 -3.14
C THR A 60 9.61 -0.64 -2.23
N ILE A 61 8.69 0.22 -2.68
CA ILE A 61 7.51 0.60 -1.89
C ILE A 61 6.59 -0.60 -1.65
N LEU A 62 6.35 -1.43 -2.68
CA LEU A 62 5.54 -2.64 -2.55
C LEU A 62 6.18 -3.67 -1.61
N GLN A 63 7.51 -3.79 -1.59
CA GLN A 63 8.23 -4.64 -0.66
C GLN A 63 8.13 -4.15 0.79
N ILE A 64 8.27 -2.84 1.01
CA ILE A 64 8.08 -2.22 2.33
C ILE A 64 6.65 -2.42 2.83
N PHE A 65 5.67 -2.28 1.93
CA PHE A 65 4.26 -2.51 2.25
C PHE A 65 4.00 -3.96 2.70
N ASP A 66 4.61 -4.95 2.02
CA ASP A 66 4.51 -6.36 2.45
C ASP A 66 5.10 -6.57 3.85
N GLY A 67 6.26 -5.98 4.14
CA GLY A 67 6.87 -6.08 5.47
C GLY A 67 6.05 -5.39 6.56
N LEU A 68 5.37 -4.29 6.25
CA LEU A 68 4.43 -3.64 7.16
C LEU A 68 3.19 -4.53 7.40
N ALA A 69 2.67 -5.17 6.36
CA ALA A 69 1.55 -6.09 6.48
C ALA A 69 1.90 -7.30 7.37
N GLU A 70 3.10 -7.86 7.21
CA GLU A 70 3.61 -8.95 8.05
C GLU A 70 3.80 -8.51 9.51
N ALA A 71 4.37 -7.33 9.74
CA ALA A 71 4.52 -6.75 11.09
C ALA A 71 3.15 -6.57 11.78
N MET A 72 2.13 -6.12 11.04
CA MET A 72 0.77 -5.99 11.57
C MET A 72 0.14 -7.35 11.93
N GLN A 73 0.37 -8.39 11.12
CA GLN A 73 -0.15 -9.75 11.37
C GLN A 73 0.55 -10.46 12.53
N THR A 74 1.87 -10.30 12.63
CA THR A 74 2.71 -10.98 13.63
C THR A 74 2.79 -10.22 14.95
N GLY A 75 2.40 -8.95 14.96
CA GLY A 75 2.57 -8.04 16.09
C GLY A 75 4.03 -7.65 16.37
N GLN A 76 4.97 -8.04 15.50
CA GLN A 76 6.37 -7.67 15.62
C GLN A 76 6.61 -6.26 15.07
N PRO A 77 7.55 -5.48 15.64
CA PRO A 77 7.87 -4.16 15.13
C PRO A 77 8.48 -4.26 13.72
N TYR A 78 8.00 -3.43 12.79
CA TYR A 78 8.56 -3.35 11.44
C TYR A 78 9.99 -2.79 11.46
N HIS A 79 10.92 -3.48 10.80
CA HIS A 79 12.30 -3.04 10.61
C HIS A 79 12.49 -2.44 9.22
N THR A 80 12.98 -1.21 9.13
CA THR A 80 13.18 -0.53 7.84
C THR A 80 14.23 -1.22 6.97
N LEU A 81 13.95 -1.33 5.67
CA LEU A 81 14.91 -1.77 4.65
C LEU A 81 15.68 -0.60 4.02
N LEU A 82 15.30 0.63 4.33
CA LEU A 82 15.92 1.83 3.78
C LEU A 82 17.26 2.11 4.49
N SER A 83 18.29 2.37 3.69
CA SER A 83 19.59 2.85 4.14
C SER A 83 19.91 4.15 3.40
N PRO A 84 20.09 5.28 4.11
CA PRO A 84 19.97 5.45 5.57
C PRO A 84 18.53 5.26 6.07
N PRO A 85 18.32 4.92 7.35
CA PRO A 85 16.98 4.85 7.94
C PRO A 85 16.25 6.20 7.83
N PRO A 86 14.91 6.19 7.81
CA PRO A 86 14.15 7.42 7.91
C PRO A 86 14.52 8.14 9.20
N ALA A 87 14.68 9.47 9.11
CA ALA A 87 15.14 10.32 10.22
C ALA A 87 16.54 9.98 10.78
N ASP A 88 17.44 9.40 9.97
CA ASP A 88 18.83 9.21 10.36
C ASP A 88 19.45 10.52 10.88
N PRO A 89 20.04 10.54 12.10
CA PRO A 89 20.65 11.72 12.70
C PRO A 89 21.72 12.39 11.83
N TRP A 90 22.41 11.63 10.97
CA TRP A 90 23.42 12.15 10.06
C TRP A 90 22.85 12.98 8.91
N TYR A 91 21.60 12.71 8.50
CA TYR A 91 20.94 13.37 7.38
C TYR A 91 19.87 14.37 7.81
N CYS A 92 19.39 14.29 9.07
CA CYS A 92 18.56 15.31 9.65
C CYS A 92 19.32 16.64 9.74
N ARG A 93 18.72 17.72 9.21
CA ARG A 93 19.27 19.08 9.32
C ARG A 93 19.41 19.40 10.81
N GLN A 94 20.65 19.56 11.28
CA GLN A 94 20.97 19.88 12.68
C GLN A 94 20.07 21.03 13.16
N THR A 95 19.27 20.79 14.19
CA THR A 95 18.61 21.86 14.94
C THR A 95 19.70 22.69 15.59
N ARG A 96 19.93 23.88 15.06
CA ARG A 96 20.89 24.83 15.61
C ARG A 96 20.40 25.20 17.02
N ASN A 97 21.16 24.80 18.03
CA ASN A 97 20.92 25.14 19.45
C ASN A 97 21.15 26.64 19.67
#